data_AF-A0A4Y9Y0B6-F1
#
_entry.id   AF-A0A4Y9Y0B6-F1
#
_cell.length_a   1.000
_cell.length_b   1.000
_cell.length_c   1.000
_cell.angle_alpha   90.00
_cell.angle_beta   90.00
_cell.angle_gamma   90.00
#
_symmetry.space_group_name_H-M   'P 1'
#
loop_
_entity.id
_entity.type
_entity.pdbx_description
1 polymer ?
#
loop_
_entity_poly.entity_id
_entity_poly.type
_entity_poly.pdbx_seq_one_letter_code
_entity_poly.pdbx_strand_id
1 'polypeptide(L)'
;MADGASNNERLLAAARTDNEELLLEVFEEGKFDINYQDGLGNTALHYARPPLHLAMRMEDEELRTSVVESLLDAGADTTIKDKHGETAFDLLRDDDTEIRQLMRKARAQNSISNADIANDDDDDEAGSGSGSGSEDED
;
A
#
# COMPACT_ATOMS: atom_id res chain seq x y z
N MET A 1 9.44 -30.64 -14.18
CA MET A 1 10.07 -29.64 -13.31
C MET A 1 9.08 -29.35 -12.20
N ALA A 2 9.50 -29.33 -10.94
CA ALA A 2 8.71 -28.62 -9.94
C ALA A 2 8.98 -27.14 -10.24
N ASP A 3 8.03 -26.47 -10.87
CA ASP A 3 8.05 -25.01 -10.91
C ASP A 3 8.18 -24.54 -9.46
N GLY A 4 9.20 -23.73 -9.18
CA GLY A 4 9.42 -23.18 -7.84
C GLY A 4 8.17 -22.42 -7.38
N ALA A 5 8.08 -22.14 -6.07
CA ALA A 5 7.00 -21.31 -5.54
C ALA A 5 6.90 -20.01 -6.34
N SER A 6 5.69 -19.65 -6.74
CA SER A 6 5.42 -18.40 -7.45
C SER A 6 5.79 -17.19 -6.60
N ASN A 7 6.01 -16.03 -7.22
CA ASN A 7 6.32 -14.79 -6.50
C ASN A 7 5.21 -14.40 -5.53
N ASN A 8 3.94 -14.72 -5.83
CA ASN A 8 2.82 -14.57 -4.91
C ASN A 8 2.94 -15.46 -3.67
N GLU A 9 3.31 -16.73 -3.84
CA GLU A 9 3.50 -17.65 -2.72
C GLU A 9 4.75 -17.29 -1.89
N ARG A 10 5.81 -16.81 -2.55
CA ARG A 10 7.02 -16.29 -1.90
C ARG A 10 6.72 -15.03 -1.09
N LEU A 11 5.89 -14.12 -1.63
CA LEU A 11 5.44 -12.91 -0.94
C LEU A 11 4.70 -13.26 0.36
N LEU A 12 3.74 -14.18 0.30
CA LEU A 12 3.00 -14.63 1.48
C LEU A 12 3.94 -15.29 2.50
N ALA A 13 4.90 -16.09 2.03
CA ALA A 13 5.88 -16.73 2.90
C ALA A 13 6.79 -15.72 3.59
N ALA A 14 7.28 -14.71 2.86
CA ALA A 14 8.13 -13.65 3.38
C ALA A 14 7.44 -12.88 4.51
N ALA A 15 6.19 -12.45 4.30
CA ALA A 15 5.39 -11.77 5.31
C ALA A 15 5.13 -12.66 6.54
N ARG A 16 4.80 -13.94 6.33
CA ARG A 16 4.51 -14.89 7.42
C ARG A 16 5.72 -15.17 8.31
N THR A 17 6.93 -15.06 7.77
CA THR A 17 8.17 -15.35 8.50
C THR A 17 8.94 -14.10 8.90
N ASP A 18 8.34 -12.91 8.77
CA ASP A 18 9.01 -11.61 9.01
C ASP A 18 10.37 -11.52 8.24
N ASN A 19 10.45 -12.07 7.02
CA ASN A 19 11.68 -12.13 6.22
C ASN A 19 11.74 -10.97 5.22
N GLU A 20 12.35 -9.87 5.64
CA GLU A 20 12.51 -8.65 4.83
C GLU A 20 13.35 -8.88 3.56
N GLU A 21 14.44 -9.65 3.64
CA GLU A 21 15.30 -9.92 2.48
C GLU A 21 14.51 -10.59 1.36
N LEU A 22 13.77 -11.65 1.67
CA LEU A 22 12.92 -12.33 0.69
C LEU A 22 11.79 -11.43 0.17
N LEU A 23 11.26 -10.54 1.02
CA LEU A 23 10.22 -9.59 0.62
C LEU A 23 10.77 -8.59 -0.41
N LEU A 24 11.95 -8.04 -0.16
CA LEU A 24 12.64 -7.14 -1.08
C LEU A 24 13.01 -7.84 -2.39
N GLU A 25 13.52 -9.07 -2.33
CA GLU A 25 13.79 -9.86 -3.54
C GLU A 25 12.54 -10.03 -4.42
N VAL A 26 11.40 -10.37 -3.81
CA VAL A 26 10.14 -10.51 -4.55
C VAL A 26 9.69 -9.18 -5.15
N PHE A 27 9.90 -8.07 -4.43
CA PHE A 27 9.61 -6.72 -4.93
C PHE A 27 10.47 -6.36 -6.13
N GLU A 28 11.77 -6.65 -6.08
CA GLU A 28 12.72 -6.39 -7.17
C GLU A 28 12.46 -7.26 -8.40
N GLU A 29 12.15 -8.54 -8.22
CA GLU A 29 11.80 -9.45 -9.32
C GLU A 29 10.52 -9.03 -10.04
N GLY A 30 9.61 -8.36 -9.32
CA GLY A 30 8.30 -7.98 -9.81
C GLY A 30 7.41 -9.17 -10.14
N LYS A 31 6.34 -8.93 -10.92
CA LYS A 31 5.36 -9.95 -11.34
C LYS A 31 4.70 -10.70 -10.17
N PHE A 32 4.28 -9.95 -9.17
CA PHE A 32 3.42 -10.43 -8.10
C PHE A 32 2.18 -9.55 -7.99
N ASP A 33 1.18 -10.06 -7.31
CA ASP A 33 0.01 -9.31 -6.87
C ASP A 33 0.12 -9.10 -5.35
N ILE A 34 0.29 -7.84 -4.94
CA ILE A 34 0.40 -7.45 -3.52
C ILE A 34 -0.84 -7.88 -2.71
N ASN A 35 -1.98 -8.02 -3.39
CA ASN A 35 -3.27 -8.39 -2.84
C ASN A 35 -3.64 -9.85 -3.10
N TYR A 36 -2.69 -10.67 -3.56
CA TYR A 36 -2.92 -12.09 -3.79
C TYR A 36 -3.46 -12.77 -2.53
N GLN A 37 -4.55 -13.51 -2.70
CA GLN A 37 -5.16 -14.30 -1.64
C GLN A 37 -4.79 -15.78 -1.82
N ASP A 38 -4.34 -16.40 -0.73
CA ASP A 38 -4.11 -17.84 -0.71
C ASP A 38 -5.43 -18.65 -0.64
N GLY A 39 -5.28 -19.97 -0.49
CA GLY A 39 -6.42 -20.87 -0.31
C GLY A 39 -7.28 -20.59 0.93
N LEU A 40 -6.85 -19.74 1.87
CA LEU A 40 -7.59 -19.30 3.05
C LEU A 40 -8.15 -17.87 2.92
N GLY A 41 -7.89 -17.19 1.81
CA GLY A 41 -8.27 -15.78 1.62
C GLY A 41 -7.26 -14.80 2.24
N ASN A 42 -6.13 -15.28 2.77
CA ASN A 42 -5.14 -14.43 3.41
C ASN A 42 -4.25 -13.78 2.36
N THR A 43 -4.03 -12.47 2.52
CA THR A 43 -3.01 -11.70 1.79
C THR A 43 -1.71 -11.64 2.56
N ALA A 44 -0.65 -11.07 1.95
CA ALA A 44 0.62 -10.83 2.64
C ALA A 44 0.41 -9.97 3.90
N LEU A 45 -0.51 -9.01 3.83
CA LEU A 45 -0.85 -8.15 4.97
C LEU A 45 -1.58 -8.89 6.10
N HIS A 46 -2.34 -9.95 5.80
CA HIS A 46 -2.90 -10.83 6.84
C HIS A 46 -1.79 -11.62 7.55
N TYR A 47 -0.76 -12.01 6.81
CA TYR A 47 0.39 -12.77 7.32
C TYR A 47 1.50 -11.94 7.95
N ALA A 48 1.50 -10.62 7.74
CA ALA A 48 2.34 -9.69 8.52
C ALA A 48 1.97 -9.69 10.03
N ARG A 49 1.00 -10.53 10.43
CA ARG A 49 0.73 -11.05 11.80
C ARG A 49 0.76 -12.61 11.77
N PRO A 50 0.99 -13.36 12.89
CA PRO A 50 1.02 -13.00 14.33
C PRO A 50 2.10 -13.73 15.18
N PRO A 51 2.05 -13.65 16.54
CA PRO A 51 2.13 -14.93 17.24
C PRO A 51 0.92 -15.08 18.17
N LEU A 52 -0.06 -15.87 17.72
CA LEU A 52 -0.93 -16.55 18.68
C LEU A 52 -0.25 -17.80 19.26
N HIS A 53 0.78 -18.38 18.62
CA HIS A 53 1.53 -19.50 19.18
C HIS A 53 2.93 -19.62 18.57
N LEU A 54 3.90 -18.86 19.08
CA LEU A 54 5.24 -19.37 19.36
C LEU A 54 5.97 -18.35 20.22
N ALA A 55 6.47 -18.86 21.33
CA ALA A 55 7.09 -18.13 22.43
C ALA A 55 8.48 -17.57 22.07
N MET A 56 8.63 -16.89 20.94
CA MET A 56 9.83 -16.13 20.57
C MET A 56 9.52 -14.65 20.79
N ARG A 57 9.80 -14.26 22.02
CA ARG A 57 9.52 -12.97 22.64
C ARG A 57 10.38 -11.88 21.99
N MET A 58 9.75 -10.76 21.64
CA MET A 58 10.31 -9.42 21.82
C MET A 58 11.48 -8.94 20.93
N GLU A 59 12.02 -9.71 19.99
CA GLU A 59 13.29 -9.29 19.37
C GLU A 59 13.14 -8.36 18.14
N ASP A 60 12.04 -8.40 17.38
CA ASP A 60 11.96 -7.60 16.15
C ASP A 60 10.56 -7.00 15.88
N GLU A 61 10.08 -6.18 16.81
CA GLU A 61 8.92 -5.29 16.55
C GLU A 61 9.21 -4.33 15.39
N GLU A 62 10.46 -3.89 15.25
CA GLU A 62 10.92 -3.00 14.18
C GLU A 62 10.85 -3.68 12.80
N LEU A 63 11.33 -4.93 12.66
CA LEU A 63 11.23 -5.64 11.37
C LEU A 63 9.79 -5.90 10.96
N ARG A 64 8.92 -6.26 11.92
CA ARG A 64 7.48 -6.43 11.64
C ARG A 64 6.87 -5.13 11.12
N THR A 65 7.21 -4.02 11.78
CA THR A 65 6.74 -2.69 11.38
C THR A 65 7.25 -2.33 9.98
N SER A 66 8.53 -2.60 9.68
CA SER A 66 9.13 -2.40 8.36
C SER A 66 8.43 -3.21 7.26
N VAL A 67 8.13 -4.49 7.52
CA VAL A 67 7.39 -5.36 6.58
C VAL A 67 6.00 -4.81 6.32
N VAL A 68 5.25 -4.42 7.37
CA VAL A 68 3.92 -3.83 7.21
C VAL A 68 4.00 -2.51 6.43
N GLU A 69 4.93 -1.63 6.76
CA GLU A 69 5.13 -0.36 6.07
C GLU A 69 5.43 -0.59 4.58
N SER A 70 6.34 -1.50 4.27
CA SER A 70 6.70 -1.87 2.90
C SER A 70 5.51 -2.43 2.11
N LEU A 71 4.69 -3.29 2.73
CA LEU A 71 3.47 -3.81 2.10
C LEU A 71 2.45 -2.69 1.83
N LEU A 72 2.27 -1.77 2.78
CA LEU A 72 1.35 -0.64 2.63
C LEU A 72 1.82 0.35 1.55
N ASP A 73 3.12 0.65 1.50
CA ASP A 73 3.73 1.50 0.47
C ASP A 73 3.60 0.87 -0.93
N ALA A 74 3.72 -0.46 -1.01
CA ALA A 74 3.47 -1.23 -2.23
C ALA A 74 1.98 -1.32 -2.62
N GLY A 75 1.07 -0.69 -1.88
CA GLY A 75 -0.36 -0.62 -2.21
C GLY A 75 -1.19 -1.82 -1.70
N ALA A 76 -0.74 -2.49 -0.64
CA ALA A 76 -1.53 -3.54 -0.01
C ALA A 76 -2.89 -3.01 0.50
N ASP A 77 -3.96 -3.66 0.08
CA ASP A 77 -5.33 -3.28 0.44
C ASP A 77 -5.70 -3.83 1.83
N THR A 78 -5.79 -2.90 2.77
CA THR A 78 -6.17 -3.16 4.16
C THR A 78 -7.65 -3.56 4.35
N THR A 79 -8.46 -3.57 3.30
CA THR A 79 -9.92 -3.84 3.35
C THR A 79 -10.29 -5.24 2.86
N ILE A 80 -9.34 -5.97 2.27
CA ILE A 80 -9.54 -7.36 1.83
C ILE A 80 -9.84 -8.22 3.05
N LYS A 81 -10.83 -9.09 2.90
CA LYS A 81 -11.27 -10.04 3.92
C LYS A 81 -10.80 -11.45 3.57
N ASP A 82 -10.35 -12.16 4.58
CA ASP A 82 -10.10 -13.59 4.50
C ASP A 82 -11.42 -14.40 4.41
N LYS A 83 -11.30 -15.74 4.44
CA LYS A 83 -12.48 -16.63 4.45
C LYS A 83 -13.28 -16.58 5.75
N HIS A 84 -12.74 -16.05 6.83
CA HIS A 84 -13.44 -15.80 8.09
C HIS A 84 -14.19 -14.46 8.07
N GLY A 85 -13.97 -13.64 7.04
CA GLY A 85 -14.57 -12.31 6.90
C GLY A 85 -13.80 -11.23 7.66
N GLU A 86 -12.59 -11.53 8.11
CA GLU A 86 -11.70 -10.67 8.89
C GLU A 86 -10.73 -9.96 7.95
N THR A 87 -10.53 -8.65 8.14
CA THR A 87 -9.44 -7.93 7.46
C THR A 87 -8.15 -8.06 8.24
N ALA A 88 -7.02 -7.75 7.60
CA ALA A 88 -5.72 -7.66 8.30
C ALA A 88 -5.77 -6.73 9.53
N PHE A 89 -6.60 -5.69 9.52
CA PHE A 89 -6.80 -4.79 10.67
C PHE A 89 -7.62 -5.43 11.80
N ASP A 90 -8.67 -6.19 11.47
CA ASP A 90 -9.50 -6.89 12.46
C ASP A 90 -8.68 -7.95 13.19
N LEU A 91 -7.73 -8.53 12.46
CA LEU A 91 -6.74 -9.41 13.01
C LEU A 91 -5.67 -8.68 13.83
N LEU A 92 -5.74 -7.42 14.29
CA LEU A 92 -4.69 -6.79 15.13
C LEU A 92 -5.01 -6.82 16.64
N ARG A 93 -4.00 -7.01 17.50
CA ARG A 93 -4.18 -6.88 18.97
C ARG A 93 -4.39 -5.43 19.35
N ASP A 94 -4.98 -5.21 20.53
CA ASP A 94 -5.19 -3.86 21.04
C ASP A 94 -3.91 -3.08 21.31
N ASP A 95 -2.83 -3.78 21.66
CA ASP A 95 -1.54 -3.19 21.96
C ASP A 95 -0.67 -2.92 20.71
N ASP A 96 -1.06 -3.41 19.52
CA ASP A 96 -0.34 -3.20 18.24
C ASP A 96 -0.52 -1.76 17.71
N THR A 97 -0.19 -0.79 18.55
CA THR A 97 -0.57 0.62 18.38
C THR A 97 0.07 1.24 17.13
N GLU A 98 1.34 0.93 16.88
CA GLU A 98 2.13 1.42 15.75
C GLU A 98 1.56 0.92 14.41
N ILE A 99 1.37 -0.39 14.28
CA ILE A 99 0.79 -1.04 13.10
C ILE A 99 -0.64 -0.54 12.84
N ARG A 100 -1.45 -0.38 13.91
CA ARG A 100 -2.79 0.21 13.80
C ARG A 100 -2.75 1.64 13.29
N GLN A 101 -1.76 2.45 13.68
CA GLN A 101 -1.57 3.81 13.18
C GLN A 101 -1.15 3.81 11.70
N LEU A 102 -0.19 2.97 11.32
CA LEU A 102 0.26 2.83 9.93
C LEU A 102 -0.90 2.46 8.99
N MET A 103 -1.67 1.43 9.32
CA MET A 103 -2.81 1.02 8.49
C MET A 103 -3.88 2.11 8.38
N ARG A 104 -4.14 2.88 9.46
CA ARG A 104 -5.08 4.02 9.42
C ARG A 104 -4.55 5.13 8.52
N LYS A 105 -3.24 5.43 8.58
CA LYS A 105 -2.60 6.43 7.73
C LYS A 105 -2.65 6.01 6.26
N ALA A 106 -2.35 4.76 5.94
CA ALA A 106 -2.43 4.23 4.58
C ALA A 106 -3.85 4.34 4.00
N ARG A 107 -4.89 4.01 4.79
CA ARG A 107 -6.29 4.20 4.39
C ARG A 107 -6.63 5.67 4.10
N ALA A 108 -6.13 6.59 4.92
CA ALA A 108 -6.36 8.02 4.75
C ALA A 108 -5.64 8.57 3.50
N GLN A 109 -4.41 8.13 3.24
CA GLN A 109 -3.64 8.54 2.05
C GLN A 109 -4.29 8.04 0.76
N ASN A 110 -4.80 6.79 0.74
CA ASN A 110 -5.52 6.26 -0.42
C ASN A 110 -6.87 6.98 -0.70
N SER A 111 -7.41 7.72 0.27
CA SER A 111 -8.64 8.51 0.10
C SER A 111 -8.39 9.94 -0.38
N ILE A 112 -7.14 10.43 -0.34
CA ILE A 112 -6.78 11.81 -0.70
C ILE A 112 -6.21 11.89 -2.12
N SER A 113 -5.54 10.84 -2.61
CA SER A 113 -4.88 10.82 -3.93
C SER A 113 -5.82 10.91 -5.15
N ASN A 114 -7.14 10.83 -4.96
CA ASN A 114 -8.13 10.99 -6.05
C ASN A 114 -8.74 12.39 -6.14
N ALA A 115 -8.41 13.32 -5.23
CA ALA A 115 -9.02 14.66 -5.18
C ALA A 115 -8.14 15.79 -5.76
N ASP A 116 -6.86 15.53 -6.05
CA ASP A 116 -5.89 16.54 -6.51
C ASP A 116 -5.58 16.47 -8.03
N ILE A 117 -6.37 15.73 -8.82
CA ILE A 117 -6.37 15.80 -10.29
C ILE A 117 -7.63 16.55 -10.74
N ALA A 118 -7.86 17.73 -10.17
CA ALA A 118 -8.62 18.74 -10.88
C ALA A 118 -7.66 19.34 -11.91
N ASN A 119 -7.80 18.88 -13.14
CA ASN A 119 -7.24 19.49 -14.34
C ASN A 119 -7.69 20.95 -14.37
N ASP A 120 -6.84 21.84 -13.84
CA ASP A 120 -6.95 23.27 -14.08
C ASP A 120 -6.68 23.46 -15.57
N ASP A 121 -7.79 23.54 -16.31
CA ASP A 121 -7.88 24.06 -17.66
C ASP A 121 -7.33 25.50 -17.55
N ASP A 122 -6.04 25.66 -17.85
CA ASP A 122 -5.40 26.96 -18.07
C ASP A 122 -5.39 27.16 -19.60
N ASP A 123 -6.60 27.22 -20.15
CA ASP A 123 -6.92 27.84 -21.41
C ASP A 123 -6.91 29.36 -21.21
N ASP A 124 -5.82 30.01 -21.61
CA ASP A 124 -5.84 31.30 -22.31
C ASP A 124 -4.43 31.88 -22.41
N GLU A 125 -3.77 31.73 -23.56
CA GLU A 125 -2.89 32.79 -24.08
C GLU A 125 -2.53 32.51 -25.54
N ALA A 126 -3.31 33.08 -26.46
CA ALA A 126 -2.85 33.39 -27.80
C ALA A 126 -3.64 34.59 -28.33
N GLY A 127 -2.97 35.75 -28.32
CA GLY A 127 -3.58 37.05 -28.54
C GLY A 127 -4.16 37.36 -29.92
N SER A 128 -4.75 38.54 -29.99
CA SER A 128 -4.85 39.31 -31.23
C SER A 128 -4.97 40.78 -30.91
N GLY A 129 -3.98 41.54 -31.40
CA GLY A 129 -4.05 43.00 -31.40
C GLY A 129 -5.21 43.50 -32.26
N SER A 130 -5.72 44.67 -31.91
CA SER A 130 -6.36 45.57 -32.86
C SER A 130 -6.14 46.99 -32.38
N GLY A 131 -5.42 47.76 -33.19
CA GLY A 131 -5.27 49.19 -33.04
C GLY A 131 -6.53 49.93 -33.52
N SER A 132 -6.33 51.22 -33.77
CA SER A 132 -7.31 52.30 -34.05
C SER A 132 -7.64 53.04 -32.75
N GLY A 133 -7.30 54.31 -32.55
CA GLY A 133 -7.13 55.42 -33.49
C GLY A 133 -8.03 56.56 -33.05
N SER A 134 -7.72 57.79 -33.47
CA SER A 134 -8.40 59.09 -33.28
C SER A 134 -8.25 59.78 -31.90
N GLU A 135 -7.51 60.90 -31.78
CA GLU A 135 -7.79 62.29 -32.28
C GLU A 135 -8.94 62.92 -31.47
N ASP A 136 -9.02 64.18 -31.06
CA ASP A 136 -8.21 65.41 -30.97
C ASP A 136 -9.10 66.40 -30.16
N GLU A 137 -8.55 67.52 -29.68
CA GLU A 137 -9.25 68.82 -29.40
C GLU A 137 -10.44 68.86 -28.40
N ASP A 138 -10.66 69.84 -27.51
CA ASP A 138 -10.19 71.20 -27.23
C ASP A 138 -10.53 71.51 -25.74
#